data_AF-A0AAF1D5J2-F1
#
_entry.id   AF-A0AAF1D5J2-F1
#
_cell.length_a   1.000
_cell.length_b   1.000
_cell.length_c   1.000
_cell.angle_alpha   90.00
_cell.angle_beta   90.00
_cell.angle_gamma   90.00
#
_symmetry.space_group_name_H-M   'P 1'
#
loop_
_entity.id
_entity.type
_entity.pdbx_description
1 polymer ?
#
loop_
_entity_poly.entity_id
_entity_poly.type
_entity_poly.pdbx_seq_one_letter_code
_entity_poly.pdbx_strand_id
1 'polypeptide(L)' 'MPPASNTLPTWAVRRSRERRALREHLHLSQAVLASVLNTSLSTVRKWEVGDKKPSGPSVKLLNLIERKGLEAVL' A
#
# COMPACT_ATOMS: atom_id res chain seq x y z
N MET A 1 14.15 -21.01 21.57
CA MET A 1 12.73 -20.63 21.46
C MET A 1 12.63 -19.11 21.35
N PRO A 2 12.14 -18.54 20.24
CA PRO A 2 11.74 -17.14 20.19
C PRO A 2 10.24 -16.97 20.59
N PRO A 3 9.84 -15.80 21.13
CA PRO A 3 8.49 -15.56 21.64
C PRO A 3 7.44 -15.39 20.53
N ALA A 4 6.20 -15.73 20.86
CA ALA A 4 5.05 -15.68 19.97
C ALA A 4 4.67 -14.24 19.54
N SER A 5 4.15 -14.14 18.32
CA SER A 5 3.21 -13.12 17.81
C SER A 5 3.72 -11.70 17.55
N ASN A 6 4.56 -11.53 16.52
CA ASN A 6 4.44 -10.37 15.61
C ASN A 6 4.92 -10.67 14.18
N THR A 7 4.84 -11.92 13.73
CA THR A 7 5.20 -12.29 12.36
C THR A 7 4.00 -12.08 11.45
N LEU A 8 4.07 -11.03 10.64
CA LEU A 8 3.09 -10.78 9.59
C LEU A 8 3.02 -11.99 8.64
N PRO A 9 1.83 -12.45 8.24
CA PRO A 9 1.70 -13.60 7.36
C PRO A 9 2.33 -13.32 5.99
N THR A 10 2.81 -14.35 5.30
CA THR A 10 3.58 -14.22 4.03
C THR A 10 2.85 -13.40 2.97
N TRP A 11 1.52 -13.52 2.88
CA TRP A 11 0.72 -12.71 1.96
C TRP A 11 0.70 -11.22 2.34
N ALA A 12 0.82 -10.88 3.63
CA ALA A 12 0.89 -9.50 4.10
C ALA A 12 2.24 -8.90 3.72
N VAL A 13 3.34 -9.61 3.99
CA VAL A 13 4.69 -9.18 3.63
C VAL A 13 4.82 -8.95 2.12
N ARG A 14 4.33 -9.89 1.30
CA ARG A 14 4.40 -9.78 -0.16
C ARG A 14 3.61 -8.56 -0.67
N ARG A 15 2.36 -8.39 -0.23
CA ARG A 15 1.51 -7.24 -0.63
C ARG A 15 2.00 -5.90 -0.11
N SER A 16 2.65 -5.88 1.05
CA SER A 16 3.28 -4.69 1.60
C SER A 16 4.47 -4.23 0.77
N ARG A 17 5.31 -5.18 0.33
CA ARG A 17 6.39 -4.90 -0.61
C ARG A 17 5.86 -4.42 -1.96
N GLU A 18 4.81 -5.04 -2.48
CA GLU A 18 4.15 -4.62 -3.74
C GLU A 18 3.68 -3.15 -3.67
N ARG A 19 3.02 -2.74 -2.57
CA ARG A 19 2.56 -1.34 -2.41
C ARG A 19 3.71 -0.34 -2.34
N ARG A 20 4.76 -0.68 -1.60
CA ARG A 20 5.97 0.16 -1.51
C ARG A 20 6.66 0.26 -2.88
N ALA A 21 6.80 -0.86 -3.58
CA ALA A 21 7.39 -0.91 -4.90
C ALA A 21 6.59 -0.10 -5.92
N LEU A 22 5.25 -0.19 -5.90
CA LEU A 22 4.38 0.62 -6.75
C LEU A 22 4.60 2.11 -6.49
N ARG A 23 4.65 2.53 -5.21
CA ARG A 23 4.90 3.91 -4.84
C ARG A 23 6.25 4.41 -5.36
N GLU A 24 7.29 3.60 -5.19
CA GLU A 24 8.66 3.93 -5.61
C GLU A 24 8.80 3.97 -7.12
N HIS A 25 8.14 3.06 -7.84
CA HIS A 25 8.07 3.04 -9.30
C HIS A 25 7.40 4.31 -9.86
N LEU A 26 6.41 4.85 -9.14
CA LEU A 26 5.72 6.09 -9.50
C LEU A 26 6.43 7.34 -8.96
N HIS A 27 7.58 7.18 -8.30
CA HIS A 27 8.33 8.27 -7.66
C HIS A 27 7.50 9.13 -6.69
N LEU A 28 6.52 8.51 -6.02
CA LEU A 28 5.62 9.20 -5.10
C LEU A 28 6.14 9.17 -3.66
N SER A 29 5.90 10.25 -2.92
CA SER A 29 6.00 10.21 -1.46
C SER A 29 4.81 9.47 -0.87
N GLN A 30 4.94 8.95 0.35
CA GLN A 30 3.82 8.31 1.05
C GLN A 30 2.63 9.26 1.22
N ALA A 31 2.89 10.56 1.37
CA ALA A 31 1.84 11.58 1.52
C ALA A 31 1.09 11.82 0.21
N VAL A 32 1.81 11.89 -0.92
CA VAL A 32 1.18 12.05 -2.24
C VAL A 32 0.34 10.82 -2.59
N LEU A 33 0.86 9.61 -2.35
CA LEU A 33 0.07 8.39 -2.53
C LEU A 33 -1.19 8.37 -1.65
N ALA A 34 -1.11 8.91 -0.43
CA ALA A 34 -2.25 9.01 0.47
C ALA A 34 -3.33 9.95 -0.09
N SER A 35 -2.93 11.11 -0.60
CA SER A 35 -3.83 12.06 -1.25
C SER A 35 -4.51 11.45 -2.48
N VAL A 36 -3.75 10.78 -3.34
CA VAL A 36 -4.27 10.11 -4.55
C VAL A 36 -5.29 9.03 -4.19
N LEU A 37 -5.06 8.28 -3.10
CA LEU A 37 -5.96 7.22 -2.65
C LEU A 37 -7.07 7.71 -1.70
N ASN A 38 -7.20 9.03 -1.52
CA ASN A 38 -8.13 9.66 -0.58
C ASN A 38 -8.09 9.02 0.82
N THR A 39 -6.88 8.84 1.35
CA THR A 39 -6.61 8.18 2.63
C THR A 39 -5.56 8.94 3.43
N SER A 40 -5.32 8.53 4.67
CA SER A 40 -4.32 9.16 5.53
C SER A 40 -2.91 8.58 5.31
N LEU A 41 -1.88 9.41 5.52
CA LEU A 41 -0.48 8.99 5.53
C LEU A 41 -0.24 7.79 6.47
N SER A 42 -0.84 7.83 7.65
CA SER A 42 -0.78 6.74 8.64
C SER A 42 -1.34 5.42 8.09
N THR A 43 -2.39 5.49 7.26
CA THR A 43 -2.98 4.32 6.63
C THR A 43 -2.03 3.74 5.56
N VAL A 44 -1.43 4.57 4.72
CA VAL A 44 -0.42 4.15 3.75
C VAL A 44 0.78 3.50 4.45
N ARG A 45 1.27 4.07 5.55
CA ARG A 45 2.35 3.48 6.35
C ARG A 45 2.00 2.09 6.88
N LYS A 46 0.80 1.92 7.45
CA LYS A 46 0.32 0.62 7.93
C LYS A 46 0.18 -0.40 6.80
N TRP A 47 -0.20 0.06 5.61
CA TRP A 47 -0.22 -0.77 4.41
C TRP A 47 1.19 -1.19 3.99
N GLU A 48 2.16 -0.30 3.95
CA GLU A 48 3.53 -0.66 3.56
C GLU A 48 4.26 -1.51 4.59
N VAL A 49 3.90 -1.42 5.87
CA VAL A 49 4.48 -2.28 6.91
C VAL A 49 3.75 -3.62 7.04
N GLY A 50 2.52 -3.73 6.53
CA GLY A 50 1.69 -4.95 6.56
C GLY A 50 0.78 -5.08 7.78
N ASP A 51 0.77 -4.08 8.65
CA ASP A 51 -0.12 -3.94 9.80
C ASP A 51 -1.61 -3.87 9.38
N LYS A 52 -1.90 -3.23 8.25
CA LYS A 52 -3.26 -3.12 7.71
C LYS A 52 -3.32 -3.47 6.23
N LYS A 53 -4.44 -4.03 5.78
CA LYS A 53 -4.75 -4.18 4.35
C LYS A 53 -5.59 -3.02 3.82
N PRO A 54 -5.36 -2.55 2.59
CA PRO A 54 -6.33 -1.72 1.90
C PRO A 54 -7.63 -2.51 1.72
N SER A 55 -8.75 -1.82 1.87
CA SER A 55 -10.09 -2.39 1.69
C SER A 55 -10.96 -1.39 0.93
N GLY A 56 -12.04 -1.90 0.33
CA GLY A 56 -13.02 -1.06 -0.36
C GLY A 56 -12.43 -0.32 -1.57
N PRO A 57 -12.76 0.97 -1.77
CA PRO A 57 -12.34 1.74 -2.95
C PRO A 57 -10.83 1.79 -3.16
N SER A 58 -10.03 1.84 -2.10
CA SER A 58 -8.57 1.93 -2.19
C SER A 58 -7.94 0.72 -2.87
N VAL A 59 -8.55 -0.47 -2.76
CA VAL A 59 -8.07 -1.68 -3.47
C VAL A 59 -8.27 -1.51 -4.98
N LYS A 60 -9.41 -0.97 -5.41
CA LYS A 60 -9.68 -0.73 -6.83
C LYS A 60 -8.75 0.34 -7.39
N LEU A 61 -8.52 1.42 -6.65
CA LEU A 61 -7.60 2.48 -7.06
C LEU A 61 -6.16 1.97 -7.17
N LEU A 62 -5.68 1.18 -6.20
CA LEU A 62 -4.35 0.57 -6.28
C LEU A 62 -4.20 -0.34 -7.51
N ASN A 63 -5.21 -1.19 -7.80
CA ASN A 63 -5.21 -2.02 -9.00
C ASN A 63 -5.28 -1.18 -10.29
N LEU A 64 -5.99 -0.05 -10.26
CA LEU A 64 -6.11 0.82 -11.42
C LEU A 64 -4.78 1.51 -11.72
N ILE A 65 -4.12 2.04 -10.68
CA ILE A 65 -2.80 2.66 -10.76
C ILE A 65 -1.75 1.65 -11.23
N GLU A 66 -1.78 0.42 -10.71
CA GLU A 66 -0.86 -0.64 -11.13
C GLU A 66 -1.01 -1.00 -12.61
N ARG A 67 -2.25 -1.02 -13.13
CA ARG A 67 -2.52 -1.46 -14.51
C ARG A 67 -2.45 -0.34 -15.55
N LYS A 68 -2.77 0.89 -15.15
CA LYS A 68 -2.93 2.03 -16.07
C LYS A 68 -2.03 3.23 -15.74
N GLY A 69 -1.25 3.16 -14.67
CA GLY A 69 -0.44 4.28 -14.19
C GLY A 69 -1.26 5.32 -13.43
N LEU A 70 -0.56 6.36 -12.98
CA LEU A 70 -1.13 7.42 -12.13
C LEU A 70 -2.19 8.26 -12.86
N GLU A 71 -2.13 8.35 -14.19
CA GLU A 71 -3.07 9.11 -15.02
C GLU A 71 -4.52 8.61 -14.93
N ALA A 72 -4.73 7.37 -14.48
CA ALA A 72 -6.07 6.80 -14.36
C ALA A 72 -6.84 7.25 -13.11
N VAL A 73 -6.20 7.99 -12.20
CA VAL A 73 -6.77 8.44 -10.91
C VAL A 73 -6.57 9.93 -10.64
N LEU A 74 -5.99 10.66 -11.59
CA LEU A 74 -5.81 12.12 -11.54
C LEU A 74 -6.91 12.84 -12.32
#